data_AF-A0A537YG94-F1
#
_entry.id   AF-A0A537YG94-F1
#
_cell.length_a   1.000
_cell.length_b   1.000
_cell.length_c   1.000
_cell.angle_alpha   90.00
_cell.angle_beta   90.00
_cell.angle_gamma   90.00
#
_symmetry.space_group_name_H-M   'P 1'
#
loop_
_entity.id
_entity.type
_entity.pdbx_description
1 polymer ?
#
loop_
_entity_poly.entity_id
_entity_poly.type
_entity_poly.pdbx_seq_one_letter_code
_entity_poly.pdbx_strand_id
1 'polypeptide(L)'
;MTGIHRSKEAGGVELFFGDVVVSNQVVGFVRKRLYSNETIDEQPLDLPEQSLATTSVWYTVPDDLLVAAELDAAAVPGAVHAAEHAAIGLMPLFAMCDRWDIGGVSTAMHPDTGMCTVFIYDGYPGGAGFAARSFEAGAEHLRATMETIDSCRCERGCPSCVQSPKCGNGNEPLDKDGAVRLLREILSPVRLPRPSPRGARGSR
;
A
#
# COMPACT_ATOMS: atom_id res chain seq x y z
N MET A 1 -1.45 3.06 -13.59
CA MET A 1 -2.85 3.54 -13.40
C MET A 1 -3.48 3.80 -14.76
N THR A 2 -4.70 3.33 -15.00
CA THR A 2 -5.36 3.47 -16.32
C THR A 2 -6.55 4.43 -16.31
N GLY A 3 -7.17 4.69 -15.15
CA GLY A 3 -8.21 5.70 -15.04
C GLY A 3 -8.62 6.00 -13.59
N ILE A 4 -8.99 7.25 -13.32
CA ILE A 4 -9.57 7.67 -12.03
C ILE A 4 -11.07 7.81 -12.20
N HIS A 5 -11.86 7.13 -11.37
CA HIS A 5 -13.32 7.24 -11.39
C HIS A 5 -13.81 8.25 -10.36
N ARG A 6 -13.26 8.20 -9.15
CA ARG A 6 -13.66 9.04 -8.01
C ARG A 6 -12.45 9.40 -7.15
N SER A 7 -12.50 10.57 -6.52
CA SER A 7 -11.57 10.94 -5.45
C SER A 7 -12.31 11.65 -4.32
N LYS A 8 -11.73 11.59 -3.12
CA LYS A 8 -12.18 12.36 -1.95
C LYS A 8 -11.05 12.55 -0.96
N GLU A 9 -11.17 13.54 -0.09
CA GLU A 9 -10.24 13.69 1.03
C GLU A 9 -10.48 12.62 2.09
N ALA A 10 -9.39 12.07 2.63
CA ALA A 10 -9.39 11.13 3.74
C ALA A 10 -8.30 11.55 4.74
N GLY A 11 -8.64 12.50 5.61
CA GLY A 11 -7.65 13.18 6.46
C GLY A 11 -6.74 14.06 5.62
N GLY A 12 -5.43 13.82 5.68
CA GLY A 12 -4.40 14.57 4.98
C GLY A 12 -4.02 14.04 3.61
N VAL A 13 -4.71 13.04 3.10
CA VAL A 13 -4.44 12.49 1.77
C VAL A 13 -5.67 12.60 0.90
N GLU A 14 -5.42 12.65 -0.41
CA GLU A 14 -6.48 12.40 -1.38
C GLU A 14 -6.53 10.89 -1.60
N LEU A 15 -7.70 10.32 -1.39
CA LEU A 15 -8.01 8.93 -1.67
C LEU A 15 -8.66 8.87 -3.04
N PHE A 16 -8.27 7.90 -3.85
CA PHE A 16 -8.74 7.71 -5.20
C PHE A 16 -9.29 6.30 -5.38
N PHE A 17 -10.24 6.16 -6.30
CA PHE A 17 -10.74 4.88 -6.77
C PHE A 17 -10.80 4.88 -8.29
N GLY A 18 -10.38 3.79 -8.90
CA GLY A 18 -10.39 3.63 -10.36
C GLY A 18 -9.69 2.38 -10.85
N ASP A 19 -9.38 2.38 -12.15
CA ASP A 19 -8.82 1.24 -12.87
C ASP A 19 -7.30 1.23 -12.84
N VAL A 20 -6.74 0.04 -12.65
CA VAL A 20 -5.31 -0.23 -12.70
C VAL A 20 -5.03 -1.50 -13.50
N VAL A 21 -3.81 -1.60 -14.02
CA VAL A 21 -3.24 -2.84 -14.51
C VAL A 21 -2.06 -3.17 -13.62
N VAL A 22 -2.12 -4.32 -12.95
CA VAL A 22 -1.04 -4.81 -12.10
C VAL A 22 -0.23 -5.81 -12.90
N SER A 23 1.06 -5.59 -13.02
CA SER A 23 1.99 -6.53 -13.63
C SER A 23 2.81 -7.27 -12.57
N ASN A 24 3.05 -8.55 -12.81
CA ASN A 24 3.94 -9.38 -12.01
C ASN A 24 4.79 -10.27 -12.91
N GLN A 25 6.10 -10.33 -12.63
CA GLN A 25 7.03 -11.18 -13.36
C GLN A 25 7.95 -11.89 -12.37
N VAL A 26 7.99 -13.22 -12.46
CA VAL A 26 8.93 -14.03 -11.68
C VAL A 26 10.26 -14.08 -12.44
N VAL A 27 11.25 -13.35 -11.94
CA VAL A 27 12.57 -13.19 -12.59
C VAL A 27 13.61 -14.22 -12.15
N GLY A 28 13.31 -15.04 -11.14
CA GLY A 28 14.25 -16.01 -10.60
C GLY A 28 13.79 -16.68 -9.32
N PHE A 29 14.63 -17.55 -8.77
CA PHE A 29 14.45 -18.18 -7.47
C PHE A 29 15.79 -18.38 -6.74
N VAL A 30 15.75 -18.39 -5.40
CA VAL A 30 16.91 -18.65 -4.56
C VAL A 30 16.89 -20.10 -4.09
N ARG A 31 17.96 -20.86 -4.31
CA ARG A 31 18.11 -22.20 -3.71
C ARG A 31 18.71 -22.07 -2.33
N LYS A 32 18.05 -22.68 -1.34
CA LYS A 32 18.50 -22.72 0.05
C LYS A 32 18.83 -24.14 0.47
N ARG A 33 19.86 -24.29 1.30
CA ARG A 33 20.24 -25.58 1.89
C ARG A 33 19.17 -26.02 2.88
N LEU A 34 18.74 -27.28 2.76
CA LEU A 34 17.77 -27.87 3.67
C LEU A 34 18.30 -27.81 5.11
N TYR A 35 17.40 -27.54 6.06
CA TYR A 35 17.67 -27.35 7.49
C TYR A 35 18.42 -26.06 7.88
N SER A 36 19.49 -25.67 7.18
CA SER A 36 20.25 -24.45 7.55
C SER A 36 19.66 -23.15 6.97
N ASN A 37 18.81 -23.23 5.93
CA ASN A 37 18.29 -22.08 5.18
C ASN A 37 19.38 -21.18 4.56
N GLU A 38 20.64 -21.63 4.54
CA GLU A 38 21.74 -20.92 3.89
C GLU A 38 21.51 -20.85 2.38
N THR A 39 21.70 -19.67 1.80
CA THR A 39 21.64 -19.48 0.35
C THR A 39 22.77 -20.25 -0.31
N ILE A 40 22.40 -21.15 -1.23
CA ILE A 40 23.33 -21.90 -2.07
C ILE A 40 23.70 -21.02 -3.27
N ASP A 41 22.69 -20.58 -4.01
CA ASP A 41 22.81 -19.69 -5.16
C ASP A 41 21.43 -19.13 -5.56
N GLU A 42 21.44 -18.24 -6.56
CA GLU A 42 20.25 -17.69 -7.20
C GLU A 42 20.21 -18.13 -8.66
N GLN A 43 19.02 -18.49 -9.13
CA GLN A 43 18.78 -19.00 -10.47
C GLN A 43 17.84 -18.04 -11.19
N PRO A 44 18.31 -17.35 -12.26
CA PRO A 44 17.44 -16.48 -13.03
C PRO A 44 16.41 -17.30 -13.81
N LEU A 45 15.25 -16.71 -14.04
CA LEU A 45 14.17 -17.26 -14.85
C LEU A 45 13.72 -16.23 -15.88
N ASP A 46 13.49 -16.70 -17.10
CA ASP A 46 12.88 -15.92 -18.17
C ASP A 46 11.41 -16.34 -18.33
N LEU A 47 10.56 -15.88 -17.40
CA LEU A 47 9.13 -16.12 -17.42
C LEU A 47 8.38 -14.90 -17.94
N PRO A 48 7.28 -15.09 -18.69
CA PRO A 48 6.49 -13.98 -19.19
C PRO A 48 5.86 -13.19 -18.04
N GLU A 49 5.73 -11.88 -18.24
CA GLU A 49 4.94 -11.03 -17.36
C GLU A 49 3.47 -11.45 -17.39
N GLN A 50 2.83 -11.46 -16.22
CA GLN A 50 1.40 -11.62 -16.07
C GLN A 50 0.78 -10.28 -15.71
N SER A 51 -0.31 -9.91 -16.39
CA SER A 51 -1.02 -8.66 -16.13
C SER A 51 -2.45 -8.94 -15.64
N LEU A 52 -2.89 -8.14 -14.67
CA LEU A 52 -4.22 -8.16 -14.11
C LEU A 52 -4.85 -6.76 -14.24
N ALA A 53 -5.80 -6.61 -15.15
CA ALA A 53 -6.65 -5.43 -15.20
C ALA A 53 -7.72 -5.54 -14.09
N THR A 54 -7.77 -4.58 -13.17
CA THR A 54 -8.64 -4.61 -11.99
C THR A 54 -8.92 -3.19 -11.48
N THR A 55 -9.71 -3.07 -10.42
CA THR A 55 -9.95 -1.81 -9.71
C THR A 55 -9.09 -1.70 -8.45
N SER A 56 -8.70 -0.48 -8.10
CA SER A 56 -7.91 -0.17 -6.91
C SER A 56 -8.44 1.04 -6.16
N VAL A 57 -8.22 1.03 -4.85
CA VAL A 57 -8.19 2.23 -4.02
C VAL A 57 -6.73 2.58 -3.74
N TRP A 58 -6.37 3.85 -3.82
CA TRP A 58 -5.04 4.29 -3.44
C TRP A 58 -5.07 5.68 -2.84
N TYR A 59 -4.05 6.00 -2.07
CA TYR A 59 -3.81 7.36 -1.59
C TYR A 59 -2.38 7.76 -1.88
N THR A 60 -2.21 9.03 -2.21
CA THR A 60 -0.89 9.66 -2.33
C THR A 60 -0.54 10.35 -1.02
N VAL A 61 0.72 10.22 -0.60
CA VAL A 61 1.26 10.82 0.61
C VAL A 61 2.24 11.92 0.19
N PRO A 62 1.86 13.19 0.34
CA PRO A 62 2.78 14.25 -0.02
C PRO A 62 3.85 14.51 1.05
N ASP A 63 4.94 15.08 0.59
CA ASP A 63 6.20 15.17 1.32
C ASP A 63 6.08 15.91 2.66
N ASP A 64 5.15 16.85 2.78
CA ASP A 64 4.88 17.56 4.04
C ASP A 64 4.46 16.60 5.17
N LEU A 65 3.68 15.56 4.84
CA LEU A 65 3.30 14.52 5.80
C LEU A 65 4.45 13.57 6.11
N LEU A 66 5.29 13.24 5.11
CA LEU A 66 6.45 12.39 5.33
C LEU A 66 7.44 13.06 6.30
N VAL A 67 7.67 14.36 6.11
CA VAL A 67 8.50 15.19 7.00
C VAL A 67 7.87 15.31 8.38
N ALA A 68 6.56 15.58 8.48
CA ALA A 68 5.86 15.66 9.76
C ALA A 68 5.89 14.32 10.53
N ALA A 69 5.87 13.20 9.82
CA ALA A 69 6.00 11.86 10.39
C ALA A 69 7.44 11.49 10.76
N GLU A 70 8.40 12.41 10.55
CA GLU A 70 9.84 12.20 10.77
C GLU A 70 10.35 10.96 10.01
N LEU A 71 9.91 10.81 8.77
CA LEU A 71 10.36 9.75 7.85
C LEU A 71 11.35 10.34 6.85
N ASP A 72 12.59 9.84 6.90
CA ASP A 72 13.56 10.09 5.84
C ASP A 72 13.36 9.16 4.64
N ALA A 73 14.07 9.40 3.55
CA ALA A 73 13.95 8.63 2.32
C ALA A 73 14.24 7.12 2.50
N ALA A 74 15.02 6.73 3.51
CA ALA A 74 15.34 5.34 3.79
C ALA A 74 14.23 4.64 4.61
N ALA A 75 13.55 5.38 5.49
CA ALA A 75 12.47 4.87 6.33
C ALA A 75 11.12 4.79 5.58
N VAL A 76 10.87 5.68 4.60
CA VAL A 76 9.60 5.74 3.86
C VAL A 76 9.15 4.38 3.33
N PRO A 77 9.98 3.59 2.59
CA PRO A 77 9.55 2.30 2.05
C PRO A 77 9.02 1.35 3.12
N GLY A 78 9.70 1.23 4.27
CA GLY A 78 9.28 0.35 5.36
C GLY A 78 7.99 0.81 6.02
N ALA A 79 7.80 2.12 6.20
CA ALA A 79 6.63 2.69 6.83
C ALA A 79 5.37 2.50 5.98
N VAL A 80 5.45 2.80 4.67
CA VAL A 80 4.29 2.64 3.78
C VAL A 80 3.95 1.18 3.50
N HIS A 81 4.95 0.30 3.47
CA HIS A 81 4.74 -1.14 3.31
C HIS A 81 4.09 -1.77 4.55
N ALA A 82 4.48 -1.35 5.76
CA ALA A 82 3.81 -1.77 6.99
C ALA A 82 2.37 -1.26 7.08
N ALA A 83 2.11 0.00 6.69
CA ALA A 83 0.76 0.54 6.62
C ALA A 83 -0.13 -0.20 5.60
N GLU A 84 0.42 -0.49 4.40
CA GLU A 84 -0.24 -1.26 3.36
C GLU A 84 -0.66 -2.65 3.85
N HIS A 85 0.27 -3.40 4.45
CA HIS A 85 -0.01 -4.73 4.98
C HIS A 85 -1.15 -4.73 6.01
N ALA A 86 -1.10 -3.80 6.96
CA ALA A 86 -2.13 -3.67 7.98
C ALA A 86 -3.49 -3.29 7.37
N ALA A 87 -3.52 -2.39 6.38
CA ALA A 87 -4.74 -2.02 5.67
C ALA A 87 -5.33 -3.21 4.89
N ILE A 88 -4.51 -3.99 4.17
CA ILE A 88 -4.96 -5.21 3.51
C ILE A 88 -5.52 -6.21 4.54
N GLY A 89 -4.84 -6.35 5.69
CA GLY A 89 -5.26 -7.24 6.77
C GLY A 89 -6.61 -6.87 7.38
N LEU A 90 -6.96 -5.59 7.42
CA LEU A 90 -8.24 -5.08 7.95
C LEU A 90 -9.34 -4.93 6.91
N MET A 91 -9.02 -5.04 5.62
CA MET A 91 -10.00 -4.98 4.54
C MET A 91 -11.26 -5.86 4.76
N PRO A 92 -11.15 -7.09 5.30
CA PRO A 92 -12.33 -7.92 5.60
C PRO A 92 -13.40 -7.24 6.47
N LEU A 93 -13.02 -6.29 7.34
CA LEU A 93 -13.96 -5.54 8.19
C LEU A 93 -14.83 -4.55 7.40
N PHE A 94 -14.36 -4.08 6.25
CA PHE A 94 -15.00 -3.03 5.45
C PHE A 94 -15.65 -3.56 4.18
N ALA A 95 -15.10 -4.64 3.61
CA ALA A 95 -15.49 -5.14 2.30
C ALA A 95 -16.05 -6.57 2.30
N MET A 96 -16.13 -7.23 3.47
CA MET A 96 -16.56 -8.65 3.61
C MET A 96 -15.84 -9.60 2.64
N CYS A 97 -14.52 -9.40 2.48
CA CYS A 97 -13.66 -10.23 1.66
C CYS A 97 -12.72 -11.07 2.53
N ASP A 98 -12.01 -12.01 1.92
CA ASP A 98 -10.80 -12.55 2.54
C ASP A 98 -9.60 -11.65 2.20
N ARG A 99 -8.57 -11.61 3.05
CA ARG A 99 -7.29 -10.98 2.68
C ARG A 99 -6.66 -11.62 1.44
N TRP A 100 -7.02 -12.87 1.13
CA TRP A 100 -6.60 -13.60 -0.05
C TRP A 100 -7.19 -13.04 -1.35
N ASP A 101 -8.26 -12.26 -1.25
CA ASP A 101 -8.92 -11.61 -2.38
C ASP A 101 -8.29 -10.26 -2.77
N ILE A 102 -7.32 -9.79 -1.98
CA ILE A 102 -6.75 -8.44 -2.07
C ILE A 102 -5.25 -8.50 -2.35
N GLY A 103 -4.77 -7.61 -3.21
CA GLY A 103 -3.35 -7.31 -3.38
C GLY A 103 -3.06 -5.86 -3.04
N GLY A 104 -1.77 -5.52 -2.99
CA GLY A 104 -1.34 -4.14 -2.85
C GLY A 104 0.06 -3.93 -3.38
N VAL A 105 0.40 -2.65 -3.51
CA VAL A 105 1.75 -2.16 -3.77
C VAL A 105 1.91 -0.83 -3.04
N SER A 106 3.02 -0.67 -2.32
CA SER A 106 3.46 0.62 -1.78
C SER A 106 4.81 1.02 -2.39
N THR A 107 4.97 2.32 -2.63
CA THR A 107 6.22 2.86 -3.17
C THR A 107 6.50 4.25 -2.62
N ALA A 108 7.77 4.54 -2.36
CA ALA A 108 8.23 5.87 -1.98
C ALA A 108 8.03 6.91 -3.10
N MET A 109 8.00 6.47 -4.36
CA MET A 109 7.79 7.32 -5.52
C MET A 109 7.16 6.51 -6.66
N HIS A 110 5.87 6.69 -6.89
CA HIS A 110 5.19 6.01 -8.00
C HIS A 110 5.34 6.81 -9.31
N PRO A 111 5.73 6.18 -10.43
CA PRO A 111 5.98 6.90 -11.68
C PRO A 111 4.76 7.67 -12.21
N ASP A 112 3.56 7.10 -12.08
CA ASP A 112 2.34 7.75 -12.59
C ASP A 112 1.83 8.90 -11.71
N THR A 113 2.08 8.86 -10.40
CA THR A 113 1.56 9.87 -9.46
C THR A 113 2.61 10.92 -9.11
N GLY A 114 3.90 10.61 -9.31
CA GLY A 114 5.01 11.46 -8.88
C GLY A 114 5.11 11.64 -7.36
N MET A 115 4.48 10.74 -6.59
CA MET A 115 4.40 10.83 -5.13
C MET A 115 4.56 9.46 -4.48
N CYS A 116 4.88 9.46 -3.19
CA CYS A 116 4.72 8.28 -2.37
C CYS A 116 3.25 7.82 -2.41
N THR A 117 3.01 6.55 -2.74
CA THR A 117 1.65 6.06 -3.03
C THR A 117 1.48 4.65 -2.50
N VAL A 118 0.32 4.38 -1.89
CA VAL A 118 -0.10 3.04 -1.46
C VAL A 118 -1.35 2.64 -2.23
N PHE A 119 -1.27 1.55 -2.97
CA PHE A 119 -2.36 0.93 -3.72
C PHE A 119 -2.84 -0.32 -3.00
N ILE A 120 -4.16 -0.48 -2.94
CA ILE A 120 -4.83 -1.70 -2.55
C ILE A 120 -5.83 -2.03 -3.65
N TYR A 121 -5.76 -3.23 -4.21
CA TYR A 121 -6.53 -3.61 -5.39
C TYR A 121 -7.18 -4.97 -5.25
N ASP A 122 -8.22 -5.18 -6.04
CA ASP A 122 -8.95 -6.44 -6.06
C ASP A 122 -8.15 -7.49 -6.83
N GLY A 123 -7.98 -8.67 -6.25
CA GLY A 123 -7.26 -9.80 -6.85
C GLY A 123 -8.03 -10.52 -7.98
N TYR A 124 -9.02 -9.87 -8.58
CA TYR A 124 -9.92 -10.44 -9.59
C TYR A 124 -9.96 -9.58 -10.86
N PRO A 125 -9.97 -10.18 -12.06
CA PRO A 125 -10.09 -9.43 -13.31
C PRO A 125 -11.34 -8.56 -13.33
N GLY A 126 -11.17 -7.27 -13.68
CA GLY A 126 -12.23 -6.27 -13.72
C GLY A 126 -12.66 -5.72 -12.35
N GLY A 127 -12.11 -6.22 -11.25
CA GLY A 127 -12.49 -5.85 -9.89
C GLY A 127 -13.71 -6.63 -9.36
N ALA A 128 -13.73 -6.84 -8.05
CA ALA A 128 -14.81 -7.50 -7.31
C ALA A 128 -15.60 -6.53 -6.41
N GLY A 129 -15.16 -5.27 -6.33
CA GLY A 129 -15.79 -4.20 -5.57
C GLY A 129 -15.22 -3.99 -4.17
N PHE A 130 -14.14 -4.67 -3.79
CA PHE A 130 -13.56 -4.52 -2.44
C PHE A 130 -12.84 -3.19 -2.29
N ALA A 131 -12.05 -2.81 -3.29
CA ALA A 131 -11.46 -1.49 -3.43
C ALA A 131 -12.51 -0.38 -3.37
N ALA A 132 -13.66 -0.57 -4.02
CA ALA A 132 -14.76 0.39 -3.98
C ALA A 132 -15.34 0.55 -2.56
N ARG A 133 -15.54 -0.55 -1.83
CA ARG A 133 -15.99 -0.53 -0.43
C ARG A 133 -14.98 0.12 0.50
N SER A 134 -13.71 -0.18 0.31
CA SER A 134 -12.60 0.45 1.04
C SER A 134 -12.55 1.96 0.80
N PHE A 135 -12.75 2.38 -0.46
CA PHE A 135 -12.88 3.78 -0.81
C PHE A 135 -14.04 4.44 -0.07
N GLU A 136 -15.21 3.80 0.02
CA GLU A 136 -16.33 4.35 0.79
C GLU A 136 -15.97 4.54 2.28
N ALA A 137 -15.35 3.55 2.91
CA ALA A 137 -14.88 3.65 4.31
C ALA A 137 -13.82 4.76 4.50
N GLY A 138 -12.93 4.94 3.52
CA GLY A 138 -11.97 6.03 3.47
C GLY A 138 -11.13 6.19 4.74
N ALA A 139 -11.26 7.34 5.41
CA ALA A 139 -10.52 7.63 6.63
C ALA A 139 -10.84 6.68 7.81
N GLU A 140 -12.01 6.03 7.81
CA GLU A 140 -12.33 5.02 8.82
C GLU A 140 -11.43 3.79 8.69
N HIS A 141 -11.18 3.34 7.46
CA HIS A 141 -10.27 2.23 7.19
C HIS A 141 -8.85 2.57 7.64
N LEU A 142 -8.33 3.75 7.23
CA LEU A 142 -7.00 4.21 7.65
C LEU A 142 -6.86 4.35 9.17
N ARG A 143 -7.92 4.78 9.86
CA ARG A 143 -7.95 4.88 11.32
C ARG A 143 -7.89 3.52 11.98
N ALA A 144 -8.68 2.56 11.54
CA ALA A 144 -8.63 1.19 12.04
C ALA A 144 -7.24 0.56 11.82
N THR A 145 -6.62 0.84 10.66
CA THR A 145 -5.23 0.45 10.36
C THR A 145 -4.25 1.01 11.40
N MET A 146 -4.28 2.32 11.62
CA MET A 146 -3.41 2.97 12.60
C MET A 146 -3.61 2.39 14.01
N GLU A 147 -4.86 2.30 14.47
CA GLU A 147 -5.21 1.81 15.81
C GLU A 147 -4.77 0.35 16.03
N THR A 148 -4.88 -0.49 15.00
CA THR A 148 -4.42 -1.89 15.06
C THR A 148 -2.90 -1.99 15.20
N ILE A 149 -2.15 -1.16 14.45
CA ILE A 149 -0.68 -1.16 14.55
C ILE A 149 -0.24 -0.60 15.91
N ASP A 150 -0.81 0.53 16.35
CA ASP A 150 -0.48 1.25 17.58
C ASP A 150 -0.80 0.43 18.83
N SER A 151 -1.92 -0.29 18.84
CA SER A 151 -2.34 -1.13 19.98
C SER A 151 -1.62 -2.47 20.07
N CYS A 152 -0.91 -2.90 19.01
CA CYS A 152 -0.21 -4.17 18.99
C CYS A 152 1.04 -4.13 19.88
N ARG A 153 1.18 -5.10 20.79
CA ARG A 153 2.28 -5.16 21.79
C ARG A 153 3.62 -5.68 21.25
N CYS A 154 3.71 -6.05 19.97
CA CYS A 154 4.97 -6.52 19.40
C CYS A 154 5.95 -5.36 19.18
N GLU A 155 7.25 -5.63 19.29
CA GLU A 155 8.29 -4.61 19.09
C GLU A 155 8.48 -4.24 17.62
N ARG A 156 8.67 -5.24 16.74
CA ARG A 156 9.15 -5.01 15.35
C ARG A 156 8.11 -5.26 14.27
N GLY A 157 6.90 -5.63 14.66
CA GLY A 157 5.86 -6.12 13.75
C GLY A 157 5.66 -7.64 13.85
N CYS A 158 4.41 -8.08 13.68
CA CYS A 158 4.01 -9.49 13.73
C CYS A 158 2.83 -9.77 12.78
N PRO A 159 2.42 -11.03 12.61
CA PRO A 159 1.29 -11.41 11.74
C PRO A 159 -0.06 -10.79 12.14
N SER A 160 -0.18 -10.24 13.35
CA SER A 160 -1.40 -9.58 13.83
C SER A 160 -1.45 -8.08 13.52
N CYS A 161 -0.37 -7.48 13.01
CA CYS A 161 -0.34 -6.04 12.70
C CYS A 161 0.18 -5.75 11.29
N VAL A 162 1.47 -5.91 11.04
CA VAL A 162 2.14 -5.39 9.83
C VAL A 162 2.78 -6.47 8.95
N GLN A 163 2.74 -7.75 9.35
CA GLN A 163 3.26 -8.83 8.48
C GLN A 163 2.15 -9.42 7.62
N SER A 164 2.46 -9.63 6.34
CA SER A 164 1.58 -10.28 5.37
C SER A 164 2.15 -11.63 4.94
N PRO A 165 1.34 -12.70 4.92
CA PRO A 165 1.74 -14.00 4.35
C PRO A 165 1.90 -13.97 2.82
N LYS A 166 1.45 -12.90 2.17
CA LYS A 166 1.52 -12.71 0.72
C LYS A 166 2.64 -11.77 0.28
N CYS A 167 3.42 -11.23 1.21
CA CYS A 167 4.47 -10.28 0.88
C CYS A 167 5.52 -10.95 -0.03
N GLY A 168 5.61 -10.50 -1.28
CA GLY A 168 6.63 -10.97 -2.23
C GLY A 168 8.06 -10.58 -1.82
N ASN A 169 8.20 -9.53 -1.02
CA ASN A 169 9.47 -9.03 -0.49
C ASN A 169 9.87 -9.67 0.85
N GLY A 170 9.19 -10.75 1.27
CA GLY A 170 9.56 -11.47 2.48
C GLY A 170 9.36 -10.70 3.78
N ASN A 171 8.44 -9.71 3.80
CA ASN A 171 8.21 -8.81 4.92
C ASN A 171 9.42 -7.93 5.28
N GLU A 172 10.22 -7.52 4.28
CA GLU A 172 11.35 -6.62 4.44
C GLU A 172 11.37 -5.55 3.31
N PRO A 173 11.53 -4.26 3.61
CA PRO A 173 11.53 -3.66 4.95
C PRO A 173 10.12 -3.51 5.53
N LEU A 174 10.00 -3.55 6.86
CA LEU A 174 8.81 -3.14 7.58
C LEU A 174 9.18 -2.23 8.74
N ASP A 175 8.58 -1.03 8.78
CA ASP A 175 8.74 -0.09 9.88
C ASP A 175 7.38 0.15 10.55
N LYS A 176 7.15 -0.55 11.67
CA LYS A 176 5.93 -0.46 12.46
C LYS A 176 5.70 0.96 13.00
N ASP A 177 6.72 1.54 13.61
CA ASP A 177 6.60 2.84 14.28
C ASP A 177 6.51 3.98 13.25
N GLY A 178 7.25 3.85 12.14
CA GLY A 178 7.09 4.73 10.98
C GLY A 178 5.68 4.69 10.39
N ALA A 179 5.06 3.51 10.28
CA ALA A 179 3.67 3.39 9.81
C ALA A 179 2.68 4.10 10.75
N VAL A 180 2.85 3.95 12.07
CA VAL A 180 1.99 4.64 13.05
C VAL A 180 2.17 6.15 12.97
N ARG A 181 3.41 6.66 12.96
CA ARG A 181 3.68 8.10 12.83
C ARG A 181 3.05 8.66 11.56
N LEU A 182 3.25 7.99 10.43
CA LEU A 182 2.67 8.40 9.16
C LEU A 182 1.14 8.44 9.19
N LEU A 183 0.50 7.36 9.61
CA LEU A 183 -0.96 7.29 9.64
C LEU A 183 -1.56 8.31 10.63
N ARG A 184 -0.86 8.60 11.73
CA ARG A 184 -1.26 9.66 12.69
C ARG A 184 -1.22 11.03 12.05
N GLU A 185 -0.17 11.36 11.30
CA GLU A 185 -0.08 12.63 10.55
C GLU A 185 -1.13 12.72 9.44
N ILE A 186 -1.40 11.62 8.74
CA ILE A 186 -2.49 11.54 7.76
C ILE A 186 -3.84 11.79 8.43
N LEU A 187 -4.11 11.24 9.62
CA LEU A 187 -5.41 11.33 10.27
C LEU A 187 -5.57 12.55 11.18
N SER A 188 -4.52 13.36 11.32
CA SER A 188 -4.55 14.56 12.16
C SER A 188 -5.61 15.55 11.65
N PRO A 189 -6.49 16.08 12.51
CA PRO A 189 -7.56 16.99 12.12
C PRO A 189 -7.05 18.37 11.68
N VAL A 190 -5.77 18.68 11.90
CA VAL A 190 -5.17 19.97 11.54
C VAL A 190 -4.58 19.87 10.14
N ARG A 191 -5.18 20.58 9.18
CA ARG A 191 -4.49 20.86 7.92
C ARG A 191 -4.57 22.31 7.48
N LEU A 192 -3.39 22.86 7.22
CA LEU A 192 -3.19 24.05 6.40
C LEU A 192 -3.63 23.73 4.96
N PRO A 193 -4.22 24.69 4.24
CA PRO A 193 -4.78 24.46 2.91
C PRO A 193 -3.72 24.05 1.89
N ARG A 194 -4.01 23.01 1.09
CA ARG A 194 -3.18 22.59 -0.04
C ARG A 194 -3.51 23.37 -1.32
N PRO A 195 -2.53 23.75 -2.14
CA PRO A 195 -2.79 24.23 -3.49
C PRO A 195 -3.24 23.08 -4.42
N SER A 196 -4.30 23.33 -5.18
CA SER A 196 -4.88 22.40 -6.16
C SER A 196 -3.84 21.87 -7.17
N PRO A 197 -3.84 20.57 -7.52
CA PRO A 197 -3.08 20.09 -8.65
C PRO A 197 -3.67 20.70 -9.92
N ARG A 198 -2.86 21.44 -10.68
CA ARG A 198 -3.28 21.99 -11.98
C ARG A 198 -3.47 20.82 -12.94
N GLY A 199 -4.67 20.70 -13.49
CA GLY A 199 -5.04 19.67 -14.45
C GLY A 199 -4.07 19.61 -15.64
N ALA A 200 -3.61 18.40 -15.93
CA ALA A 200 -3.02 18.05 -17.21
C ALA A 200 -4.09 18.26 -18.29
N ARG A 201 -4.12 19.46 -18.88
CA ARG A 201 -4.81 19.68 -20.15
C ARG A 201 -4.02 18.95 -21.21
N GLY A 202 -4.65 17.93 -21.80
CA GLY A 202 -4.15 17.25 -22.99
C GLY A 202 -3.84 18.24 -24.10
N SER A 203 -2.62 18.16 -24.65
CA SER A 203 -2.32 18.67 -25.97
C SER A 203 -2.68 17.59 -26.99
N ARG A 204 -3.49 18.02 -27.96
CA ARG A 204 -3.84 17.33 -29.19
C ARG A 204 -2.61 16.93 -30.01
#